data_AF-A0A428YWD9-F1
#
_entry.id   AF-A0A428YWD9-F1
#
_cell.length_a   1.000
_cell.length_b   1.000
_cell.length_c   1.000
_cell.angle_alpha   90.00
_cell.angle_beta   90.00
_cell.angle_gamma   90.00
#
_symmetry.space_group_name_H-M   'P 1'
#
loop_
_entity.id
_entity.type
_entity.pdbx_description
1 polymer ?
#
loop_
_entity_poly.entity_id
_entity_poly.type
_entity_poly.pdbx_seq_one_letter_code
_entity_poly.pdbx_strand_id
1 'polypeptide(L)'
;MRKLFGVLVVAGLLVFSGGTAHAAELHQWRSGTNLCMEAGAPGGFLLPLGKPCRYDRTQWWTDHNLGNGYWMLESSQHPGQCVQNTSSLDKYYYTARLMPCDAARTLMHWTRYRVGTAWHWKTREFGGRCLRATVEDQGLLGGVCDTADTRTLWTASLIG
;
A
#
# COMPACT_ATOMS: atom_id res chain seq x y z
N MET A 1 -32.48 -46.37 -21.82
CA MET A 1 -33.49 -45.50 -21.14
C MET A 1 -33.15 -45.38 -19.65
N ARG A 2 -32.63 -44.22 -19.20
CA ARG A 2 -32.84 -43.62 -17.87
C ARG A 2 -32.19 -42.22 -17.84
N LYS A 3 -32.84 -41.30 -17.14
CA LYS A 3 -32.85 -39.84 -17.34
C LYS A 3 -31.82 -39.09 -16.48
N LEU A 4 -31.40 -37.94 -17.02
CA LEU A 4 -30.88 -36.69 -16.42
C LEU A 4 -30.88 -36.50 -14.89
N PHE A 5 -29.73 -36.04 -14.38
CA PHE A 5 -29.52 -34.85 -13.51
C PHE A 5 -28.02 -34.46 -13.73
N GLY A 6 -27.58 -33.28 -14.14
CA GLY A 6 -28.16 -31.94 -14.01
C GLY A 6 -27.50 -31.17 -12.87
N VAL A 7 -26.19 -30.92 -12.92
CA VAL A 7 -25.53 -29.89 -12.07
C VAL A 7 -24.59 -29.08 -12.93
N LEU A 8 -25.06 -27.91 -13.32
CA LEU A 8 -24.32 -26.85 -13.99
C LEU A 8 -23.57 -26.06 -12.89
N VAL A 9 -22.27 -26.27 -12.71
CA VAL A 9 -21.46 -25.40 -11.85
C VAL A 9 -21.11 -24.15 -12.65
N VAL A 10 -21.91 -23.10 -12.47
CA VAL A 10 -21.57 -21.75 -12.90
C VAL A 10 -20.59 -21.18 -11.88
N ALA A 11 -19.30 -21.46 -12.06
CA ALA A 11 -18.26 -20.70 -11.38
C ALA A 11 -18.11 -19.38 -12.14
N GLY A 12 -18.57 -18.29 -11.50
CA GLY A 12 -18.60 -16.95 -12.06
C GLY A 12 -17.23 -16.52 -12.58
N LEU A 13 -17.14 -16.41 -13.90
CA LEU A 13 -16.07 -15.70 -14.58
C LEU A 13 -16.27 -14.21 -14.27
N LEU A 14 -15.46 -13.65 -13.37
CA LEU A 14 -15.34 -12.20 -13.20
C LEU A 14 -14.69 -11.66 -14.48
N VAL A 15 -15.52 -11.25 -15.44
CA VAL A 15 -15.10 -10.53 -16.62
C VAL A 15 -14.74 -9.11 -16.20
N PHE A 16 -13.46 -8.87 -15.92
CA PHE A 16 -12.92 -7.52 -15.88
C PHE A 16 -12.80 -7.03 -17.33
N SER A 17 -13.75 -6.18 -17.73
CA SER A 17 -13.70 -5.49 -19.01
C SER A 17 -12.54 -4.51 -19.06
N GLY A 18 -11.62 -4.69 -20.03
CA GLY A 18 -11.10 -3.57 -20.81
C GLY A 18 -9.89 -2.78 -20.30
N GLY A 19 -9.00 -3.39 -19.51
CA GLY A 19 -7.63 -2.91 -19.35
C GLY A 19 -6.70 -4.10 -19.49
N THR A 20 -5.59 -3.98 -20.21
CA THR A 20 -4.49 -4.95 -20.10
C THR A 20 -4.20 -5.10 -18.60
N ALA A 21 -4.55 -6.25 -18.03
CA ALA A 21 -4.20 -6.58 -16.66
C ALA A 21 -2.67 -6.58 -16.62
N HIS A 22 -2.08 -5.44 -16.27
CA HIS A 22 -0.68 -5.40 -15.92
C HIS A 22 -0.56 -6.38 -14.77
N ALA A 23 0.28 -7.41 -14.95
CA ALA A 23 0.62 -8.29 -13.85
C ALA A 23 1.00 -7.41 -12.67
N ALA A 24 0.42 -7.67 -11.49
CA ALA A 24 0.69 -6.85 -10.33
C ALA A 24 2.21 -6.92 -10.05
N GLU A 25 2.89 -5.79 -10.21
CA GLU A 25 4.32 -5.72 -10.06
C GLU A 25 4.69 -5.70 -8.57
N LEU A 26 5.71 -6.46 -8.23
CA LEU A 26 6.24 -6.52 -6.88
C LEU A 26 7.37 -5.49 -6.73
N HIS A 27 7.27 -4.65 -5.70
CA HIS A 27 8.20 -3.56 -5.48
C HIS A 27 8.82 -3.59 -4.08
N GLN A 28 10.04 -3.09 -3.97
CA GLN A 28 10.58 -2.57 -2.73
C GLN A 28 10.57 -1.04 -2.78
N TRP A 29 9.93 -0.42 -1.78
CA TRP A 29 9.83 1.03 -1.66
C TRP A 29 10.92 1.57 -0.73
N ARG A 30 11.83 2.38 -1.28
CA ARG A 30 12.94 3.03 -0.56
C ARG A 30 12.69 4.54 -0.44
N SER A 31 12.77 5.06 0.77
CA SER A 31 12.68 6.49 1.04
C SER A 31 13.94 7.24 0.60
N GLY A 32 13.85 8.57 0.46
CA GLY A 32 15.00 9.44 0.21
C GLY A 32 16.03 9.47 1.36
N THR A 33 15.71 8.88 2.52
CA THR A 33 16.65 8.64 3.63
C THR A 33 17.24 7.23 3.63
N ASN A 34 17.12 6.48 2.53
CA ASN A 34 17.62 5.11 2.36
C ASN A 34 17.00 4.08 3.33
N LEU A 35 15.80 4.32 3.82
CA LEU A 35 15.04 3.35 4.59
C LEU A 35 14.00 2.68 3.69
N CYS A 36 13.84 1.37 3.82
CA CYS A 36 12.82 0.63 3.11
C CYS A 36 11.54 0.49 3.94
N MET A 37 10.42 0.56 3.24
CA MET A 37 9.11 0.27 3.78
C MET A 37 9.07 -1.21 4.22
N GLU A 38 8.82 -1.45 5.51
CA GLU A 38 8.77 -2.79 6.10
C GLU A 38 7.42 -3.06 6.75
N ALA A 39 6.82 -4.20 6.44
CA ALA A 39 5.55 -4.64 6.97
C ALA A 39 5.69 -5.00 8.46
N GLY A 40 4.89 -4.35 9.30
CA GLY A 40 4.70 -4.76 10.70
C GLY A 40 3.70 -5.92 10.83
N ALA A 41 3.38 -6.27 12.07
CA ALA A 41 2.35 -7.29 12.32
C ALA A 41 0.95 -6.81 11.87
N PRO A 42 0.09 -7.72 11.36
CA PRO A 42 -1.30 -7.41 11.03
C PRO A 42 -2.09 -6.89 12.24
N GLY A 43 -2.99 -5.94 12.04
CA GLY A 43 -3.91 -5.43 13.07
C GLY A 43 -3.30 -4.58 14.17
N GLY A 44 -1.97 -4.51 14.29
CA GLY A 44 -1.27 -3.67 15.26
C GLY A 44 -1.22 -2.18 14.87
N PHE A 45 -1.22 -1.28 15.86
CA PHE A 45 -0.79 0.11 15.66
C PHE A 45 0.74 0.13 15.45
N LEU A 46 1.21 0.75 14.36
CA LEU A 46 2.60 0.63 13.86
C LEU A 46 3.68 1.15 14.81
N LEU A 47 4.78 0.40 14.89
CA LEU A 47 6.17 0.89 14.85
C LEU A 47 6.86 0.22 13.63
N PRO A 48 7.75 0.89 12.89
CA PRO A 48 7.39 1.75 11.77
C PRO A 48 7.82 1.19 10.41
N LEU A 49 7.21 1.72 9.34
CA LEU A 49 7.82 1.67 8.02
C LEU A 49 9.11 2.49 8.04
N GLY A 50 10.24 1.88 7.69
CA GLY A 50 11.51 2.58 7.57
C GLY A 50 12.63 1.84 8.28
N LYS A 51 12.97 0.67 7.74
CA LYS A 51 14.09 -0.15 8.23
C LYS A 51 15.23 -0.07 7.23
N PRO A 52 16.48 -0.41 7.62
CA PRO A 52 17.53 -0.61 6.64
C PRO A 52 17.03 -1.53 5.52
N CYS A 53 17.33 -1.18 4.28
CA CYS A 53 16.90 -1.98 3.14
C CYS A 53 17.55 -3.36 3.15
N ARG A 54 16.72 -4.40 3.04
CA ARG A 54 17.12 -5.81 3.00
C ARG A 54 16.28 -6.54 1.97
N TYR A 55 16.84 -7.60 1.39
CA TYR A 55 16.17 -8.36 0.35
C TYR A 55 15.30 -9.45 0.98
N ASP A 56 14.14 -9.07 1.51
CA ASP A 56 13.21 -9.99 2.16
C ASP A 56 11.74 -9.59 1.90
N ARG A 57 10.83 -10.57 2.09
CA ARG A 57 9.40 -10.40 1.86
C ARG A 57 8.74 -9.37 2.78
N THR A 58 9.36 -9.03 3.91
CA THR A 58 8.83 -8.01 4.83
C THR A 58 8.90 -6.63 4.19
N GLN A 59 9.77 -6.43 3.20
CA GLN A 59 9.94 -5.16 2.50
C GLN A 59 9.41 -5.16 1.06
N TRP A 60 8.60 -6.16 0.70
CA TRP A 60 8.03 -6.30 -0.65
C TRP A 60 6.54 -6.00 -0.67
N TRP A 61 6.12 -5.26 -1.68
CA TRP A 61 4.81 -4.63 -1.78
C TRP A 61 4.23 -4.76 -3.16
N THR A 62 2.94 -5.07 -3.22
CA THR A 62 2.17 -5.07 -4.46
C THR A 62 1.31 -3.82 -4.50
N ASP A 63 1.42 -3.05 -5.59
CA ASP A 63 0.63 -1.84 -5.79
C ASP A 63 -0.63 -2.15 -6.61
N HIS A 64 -1.79 -2.13 -5.97
CA HIS A 64 -3.07 -2.36 -6.63
C HIS A 64 -3.63 -1.07 -7.19
N ASN A 65 -3.75 -0.97 -8.51
CA ASN A 65 -4.43 0.15 -9.15
C ASN A 65 -5.96 -0.01 -8.99
N LEU A 66 -6.59 0.91 -8.26
CA LEU A 66 -8.04 0.92 -8.06
C LEU A 66 -8.80 1.69 -9.15
N GLY A 67 -8.08 2.27 -10.11
CA GLY A 67 -8.62 3.25 -11.05
C GLY A 67 -8.77 4.64 -10.42
N ASN A 68 -9.15 5.62 -11.24
CA ASN A 68 -9.37 7.02 -10.82
C ASN A 68 -8.20 7.67 -10.06
N GLY A 69 -6.96 7.21 -10.32
CA GLY A 69 -5.75 7.73 -9.69
C GLY A 69 -5.52 7.24 -8.25
N TYR A 70 -6.26 6.23 -7.79
CA TYR A 70 -6.10 5.64 -6.46
C TYR A 70 -5.42 4.28 -6.50
N TRP A 71 -4.70 4.00 -5.42
CA TRP A 71 -3.88 2.82 -5.25
C TRP A 71 -4.05 2.25 -3.84
N MET A 72 -3.84 0.94 -3.71
CA MET A 72 -3.65 0.24 -2.43
C MET A 72 -2.29 -0.42 -2.41
N LEU A 73 -1.63 -0.45 -1.24
CA LEU A 73 -0.36 -1.16 -1.06
C LEU A 73 -0.62 -2.43 -0.24
N GLU A 74 -0.41 -3.59 -0.84
CA GLU A 74 -0.52 -4.89 -0.18
C GLU A 74 0.86 -5.42 0.23
N SER A 75 0.95 -5.98 1.43
CA SER A 75 2.16 -6.63 1.93
C SER A 75 2.34 -8.03 1.33
N SER A 76 3.54 -8.33 0.84
CA SER A 76 3.87 -9.71 0.43
C SER A 76 4.19 -10.66 1.59
N GLN A 77 4.58 -10.13 2.75
CA GLN A 77 4.73 -10.92 3.97
C GLN A 77 3.37 -11.36 4.52
N HIS A 78 2.35 -10.50 4.36
CA HIS A 78 0.99 -10.75 4.81
C HIS A 78 0.00 -10.58 3.66
N PRO A 79 -0.10 -11.57 2.74
CA PRO A 79 -1.04 -11.51 1.62
C PRO A 79 -2.47 -11.26 2.11
N GLY A 80 -3.19 -10.42 1.38
CA GLY A 80 -4.51 -9.91 1.74
C GLY A 80 -4.51 -8.81 2.79
N GLN A 81 -3.34 -8.33 3.26
CA GLN A 81 -3.24 -7.18 4.17
C GLN A 81 -2.69 -5.95 3.45
N CYS A 82 -3.43 -4.85 3.56
CA CYS A 82 -3.13 -3.58 2.91
C CYS A 82 -2.87 -2.47 3.92
N VAL A 83 -2.06 -1.49 3.50
CA VAL A 83 -1.76 -0.30 4.29
C VAL A 83 -3.01 0.58 4.39
N GLN A 84 -3.59 0.63 5.59
CA GLN A 84 -4.69 1.51 5.95
C GLN A 84 -4.18 2.69 6.76
N ASN A 85 -4.56 3.90 6.38
CA ASN A 85 -4.37 5.07 7.22
C ASN A 85 -5.28 5.03 8.45
N THR A 86 -4.79 5.60 9.55
CA THR A 86 -5.53 5.81 10.79
C THR A 86 -5.27 7.22 11.30
N SER A 87 -6.31 7.89 11.78
CA SER A 87 -6.12 9.09 12.60
C SER A 87 -5.54 8.69 13.94
N SER A 88 -4.54 9.40 14.45
CA SER A 88 -4.30 9.37 15.89
C SER A 88 -5.24 10.37 16.60
N LEU A 89 -5.40 10.17 17.91
CA LEU A 89 -6.15 11.08 18.78
C LEU A 89 -5.50 12.47 18.86
N ASP A 90 -4.19 12.54 18.57
CA ASP A 90 -3.44 13.78 18.47
C ASP A 90 -3.43 14.24 17.00
N LYS A 91 -4.11 15.36 16.72
CA LYS A 91 -4.39 15.92 15.39
C LYS A 91 -3.19 16.14 14.45
N TYR A 92 -1.97 15.83 14.90
CA TYR A 92 -0.69 16.08 14.23
C TYR A 92 0.00 14.82 13.72
N TYR A 93 -0.38 13.63 14.19
CA TYR A 93 0.28 12.38 13.81
C TYR A 93 -0.76 11.42 13.22
N TYR A 94 -0.63 11.09 11.94
CA TYR A 94 -1.45 10.07 11.29
C TYR A 94 -0.64 8.81 11.21
N THR A 95 -1.13 7.74 11.80
CA THR A 95 -0.49 6.42 11.71
C THR A 95 -1.03 5.65 10.52
N ALA A 96 -0.38 4.55 10.18
CA ALA A 96 -1.00 3.53 9.35
C ALA A 96 -0.97 2.19 10.09
N ARG A 97 -1.62 1.19 9.51
CA ARG A 97 -1.60 -0.20 9.98
C ARG A 97 -1.92 -1.14 8.83
N LEU A 98 -1.54 -2.40 8.98
CA LEU A 98 -1.97 -3.46 8.07
C LEU A 98 -3.35 -3.97 8.48
N MET A 99 -4.28 -3.96 7.53
CA MET A 99 -5.66 -4.40 7.69
C MET A 99 -6.06 -5.24 6.48
N PRO A 100 -7.06 -6.13 6.58
CA PRO A 100 -7.59 -6.84 5.43
C PRO A 100 -7.91 -5.89 4.28
N CYS A 101 -7.38 -6.17 3.08
CA CYS A 101 -7.56 -5.35 1.91
C CYS A 101 -9.06 -5.21 1.58
N ASP A 102 -9.51 -3.97 1.41
CA ASP A 102 -10.90 -3.63 1.12
C ASP A 102 -10.92 -2.40 0.20
N ALA A 103 -11.14 -2.63 -1.10
CA ALA A 103 -11.14 -1.58 -2.11
C ALA A 103 -12.31 -0.60 -1.99
N ALA A 104 -13.32 -0.89 -1.17
CA ALA A 104 -14.37 0.07 -0.83
C ALA A 104 -13.95 1.03 0.28
N ARG A 105 -12.90 0.70 1.05
CA ARG A 105 -12.46 1.46 2.21
C ARG A 105 -11.50 2.58 1.82
N THR A 106 -12.02 3.80 1.78
CA THR A 106 -11.27 5.01 1.37
C THR A 106 -10.02 5.30 2.20
N LEU A 107 -9.93 4.82 3.45
CA LEU A 107 -8.75 4.92 4.30
C LEU A 107 -7.53 4.14 3.77
N MET A 108 -7.74 3.17 2.87
CA MET A 108 -6.69 2.41 2.19
C MET A 108 -6.32 3.02 0.83
N HIS A 109 -6.99 4.10 0.42
CA HIS A 109 -6.78 4.70 -0.89
C HIS A 109 -5.67 5.73 -0.80
N TRP A 110 -4.67 5.54 -1.66
CA TRP A 110 -3.54 6.42 -1.80
C TRP A 110 -3.51 7.00 -3.20
N THR A 111 -3.29 8.30 -3.30
CA THR A 111 -2.89 8.93 -4.55
C THR A 111 -1.37 8.88 -4.65
N ARG A 112 -0.86 8.49 -5.81
CA ARG A 112 0.57 8.47 -6.09
C ARG A 112 0.91 9.45 -7.20
N TYR A 113 1.89 10.33 -6.97
CA TYR A 113 2.34 11.29 -7.98
C TYR A 113 3.87 11.46 -7.96
N ARG A 114 4.43 11.76 -9.13
CA ARG A 114 5.88 11.86 -9.34
C ARG A 114 6.41 13.20 -8.85
N VAL A 115 7.60 13.17 -8.25
CA VAL A 115 8.42 14.33 -7.87
C VAL A 115 9.84 14.04 -8.34
N GLY A 116 10.19 14.55 -9.53
CA GLY A 116 11.44 14.18 -10.20
C GLY A 116 11.49 12.68 -10.50
N THR A 117 12.47 11.99 -9.93
CA THR A 117 12.64 10.52 -10.03
C THR A 117 11.94 9.74 -8.90
N ALA A 118 11.43 10.45 -7.88
CA ALA A 118 10.76 9.86 -6.74
C ALA A 118 9.23 10.02 -6.84
N TRP A 119 8.54 9.46 -5.86
CA TRP A 119 7.10 9.46 -5.73
C TRP A 119 6.70 9.97 -4.36
N HIS A 120 5.60 10.70 -4.31
CA HIS A 120 4.81 10.90 -3.12
C HIS A 120 3.64 9.93 -3.11
N TRP A 121 3.40 9.33 -1.95
CA TRP A 121 2.19 8.56 -1.65
C TRP A 121 1.34 9.38 -0.69
N LYS A 122 0.17 9.83 -1.12
CA LYS A 122 -0.68 10.76 -0.41
C LYS A 122 -1.99 10.10 -0.02
N THR A 123 -2.42 10.25 1.23
CA THR A 123 -3.70 9.73 1.69
C THR A 123 -4.85 10.38 0.91
N ARG A 124 -5.92 9.65 0.64
CA ARG A 124 -7.17 10.26 0.16
C ARG A 124 -7.85 11.09 1.26
N GLU A 125 -7.87 10.54 2.46
CA GLU A 125 -8.50 11.13 3.63
C GLU A 125 -7.57 12.11 4.37
N PHE A 126 -8.08 12.75 5.42
CA PHE A 126 -7.29 13.53 6.39
C PHE A 126 -6.50 14.74 5.81
N GLY A 127 -7.05 15.39 4.79
CA GLY A 127 -6.41 16.54 4.14
C GLY A 127 -5.22 16.17 3.25
N GLY A 128 -5.02 14.89 2.97
CA GLY A 128 -4.02 14.43 2.01
C GLY A 128 -2.59 14.53 2.52
N ARG A 129 -2.27 13.71 3.51
CA ARG A 129 -0.92 13.64 4.08
C ARG A 129 -0.03 12.69 3.30
N CYS A 130 1.25 12.99 3.22
CA CYS A 130 2.20 12.11 2.55
C CYS A 130 2.75 11.06 3.49
N LEU A 131 2.87 9.85 2.97
CA LEU A 131 3.59 8.74 3.54
C LEU A 131 5.03 9.19 3.84
N ARG A 132 5.44 9.15 5.11
CA ARG A 132 6.75 9.60 5.55
C ARG A 132 7.50 8.49 6.26
N ALA A 133 8.71 8.18 5.80
CA ALA A 133 9.61 7.29 6.52
C ALA A 133 9.96 7.88 7.89
N THR A 134 9.86 7.05 8.91
CA THR A 134 10.27 7.39 10.27
C THR A 134 11.26 6.34 10.76
N VAL A 135 12.08 6.73 11.74
CA VAL A 135 12.90 5.77 12.46
C VAL A 135 12.02 4.94 13.39
N GLU A 136 12.56 3.79 13.81
CA GLU A 136 11.97 2.86 14.76
C GLU A 136 11.25 3.59 15.91
N ASP A 137 10.07 3.08 16.27
CA ASP A 137 9.22 3.58 17.36
C ASP A 137 8.37 4.84 17.12
N GLN A 138 8.31 5.40 15.90
CA GLN A 138 7.44 6.56 15.62
C GLN A 138 6.24 6.31 14.70
N GLY A 139 6.07 5.07 14.21
CA GLY A 139 5.02 4.70 13.25
C GLY A 139 5.14 5.47 11.92
N LEU A 140 4.42 5.03 10.89
CA LEU A 140 4.24 5.89 9.71
C LEU A 140 3.63 7.21 10.15
N LEU A 141 4.17 8.34 9.72
CA LEU A 141 3.53 9.62 9.94
C LEU A 141 3.01 10.16 8.61
N GLY A 142 1.70 10.38 8.52
CA GLY A 142 1.18 11.26 7.48
C GLY A 142 1.76 12.67 7.68
N GLY A 143 2.79 13.01 6.91
CA GLY A 143 3.44 14.33 6.92
C GLY A 143 2.80 15.32 5.96
N VAL A 144 3.24 16.58 6.01
CA VAL A 144 3.06 17.50 4.88
C VAL A 144 3.80 16.90 3.68
N CYS A 145 3.19 16.96 2.50
CA CYS A 145 3.86 16.60 1.26
C CYS A 145 4.86 17.71 0.90
N ASP A 146 6.08 17.61 1.43
CA ASP A 146 7.15 18.57 1.20
C ASP A 146 8.25 17.90 0.37
N THR A 147 8.49 18.42 -0.82
CA THR A 147 9.52 17.90 -1.73
C THR A 147 10.94 18.09 -1.19
N ALA A 148 11.15 18.97 -0.21
CA ALA A 148 12.41 19.11 0.51
C ALA A 148 12.58 18.06 1.62
N ASP A 149 11.50 17.45 2.12
CA ASP A 149 11.55 16.39 3.12
C ASP A 149 11.76 15.03 2.46
N THR A 150 13.02 14.62 2.34
CA THR A 150 13.42 13.36 1.69
C THR A 150 12.79 12.11 2.30
N ARG A 151 12.27 12.19 3.54
CA ARG A 151 11.49 11.10 4.16
C ARG A 151 10.14 10.86 3.50
N THR A 152 9.60 11.83 2.79
CA THR A 152 8.31 11.71 2.07
C THR A 152 8.47 11.29 0.61
N LEU A 153 9.71 11.29 0.12
CA LEU A 153 10.07 10.86 -1.23
C LEU A 153 10.36 9.36 -1.25
N TRP A 154 9.71 8.63 -2.15
CA TRP A 154 9.84 7.19 -2.28
C TRP A 154 10.25 6.79 -3.69
N THR A 155 11.17 5.84 -3.81
CA THR A 155 11.59 5.21 -5.06
C THR A 155 11.22 3.74 -5.03
N ALA A 156 10.78 3.20 -6.17
CA ALA A 156 10.44 1.79 -6.31
C ALA A 156 11.57 1.05 -7.01
N SER A 157 11.94 -0.10 -6.47
CA SER A 157 12.76 -1.11 -7.16
C SER A 157 11.88 -2.31 -7.46
N LEU A 158 11.90 -2.82 -8.69
CA LEU A 158 11.21 -4.05 -9.06
C LEU A 158 11.88 -5.25 -8.40
N ILE A 159 11.07 -6.16 -7.88
CA ILE A 159 11.50 -7.47 -7.37
C ILE A 159 11.21 -8.51 -8.46
N GLY A 160 12.25 -9.19 -8.92
CA GLY A 160 12.20 -10.24 -9.94
C GLY A 160 12.36 -11.64 -9.39
#